data_AF-A0A954R6X5-F1
#
_entry.id   AF-A0A954R6X5-F1
#
_cell.length_a   1.000
_cell.length_b   1.000
_cell.length_c   1.000
_cell.angle_alpha   90.00
_cell.angle_beta   90.00
_cell.angle_gamma   90.00
#
_symmetry.space_group_name_H-M   'P 1'
#
loop_
_entity.id
_entity.type
_entity.pdbx_description
1 polymer ?
#
loop_
_entity_poly.entity_id
_entity_poly.type
_entity_poly.pdbx_seq_one_letter_code
_entity_poly.pdbx_strand_id
1 'polypeptide(L)' 'YSLLEYNIARDKLSQAEQITPGFNSPTVSALESSEWCAVRVMVKRKDVIATMERLESVGASAILETAINNCRL' A
#
# COMPACT_ATOMS: atom_id res chain seq x y z
N TYR A 1 11.48 8.54 0.46
CA TYR A 1 10.24 7.76 0.37
C TYR A 1 10.55 6.44 -0.29
N SER A 2 9.73 5.44 -0.05
CA SER A 2 9.71 4.18 -0.79
C SER A 2 8.31 3.98 -1.35
N LEU A 3 8.21 3.35 -2.50
CA LEU A 3 6.92 2.92 -3.04
C LEU A 3 6.59 1.57 -2.41
N LEU A 4 5.46 1.47 -1.73
CA LEU A 4 4.88 0.20 -1.31
C LEU A 4 3.78 -0.20 -2.29
N GLU A 5 3.76 -1.47 -2.63
CA GLU A 5 2.72 -2.13 -3.41
C GLU A 5 2.22 -3.36 -2.65
N TYR A 6 0.92 -3.58 -2.58
CA TYR A 6 0.34 -4.73 -1.90
C TYR A 6 -1.03 -5.08 -2.46
N ASN A 7 -1.44 -6.33 -2.26
CA ASN A 7 -2.77 -6.80 -2.56
C ASN A 7 -3.61 -6.85 -1.30
N ILE A 8 -4.89 -6.48 -1.39
CA ILE A 8 -5.83 -6.61 -0.28
C ILE A 8 -7.23 -6.90 -0.80
N ALA A 9 -8.02 -7.61 0.01
CA ALA A 9 -9.43 -7.79 -0.26
C ALA A 9 -10.17 -6.44 -0.25
N ARG A 10 -11.12 -6.26 -1.17
CA ARG A 10 -11.81 -4.99 -1.41
C ARG A 10 -12.61 -4.51 -0.20
N ASP A 11 -13.17 -5.43 0.57
CA ASP A 11 -13.87 -5.18 1.84
C ASP A 11 -12.96 -4.61 2.93
N LYS A 12 -11.66 -4.91 2.89
CA LYS A 12 -10.65 -4.42 3.84
C LYS A 12 -9.89 -3.19 3.35
N LEU A 13 -10.15 -2.72 2.13
CA LEU A 13 -9.46 -1.56 1.54
C LEU A 13 -9.52 -0.33 2.45
N SER A 14 -10.69 -0.03 3.03
CA SER A 14 -10.88 1.14 3.90
C SER A 14 -9.99 1.09 5.17
N GLN A 15 -9.64 -0.09 5.67
CA GLN A 15 -8.70 -0.22 6.80
C GLN A 15 -7.26 0.03 6.34
N ALA A 16 -6.89 -0.48 5.17
CA ALA A 16 -5.56 -0.22 4.60
C ALA A 16 -5.35 1.25 4.26
N GLU A 17 -6.36 1.96 3.75
CA GLU A 17 -6.29 3.41 3.45
C GLU A 17 -5.97 4.26 4.71
N GLN A 18 -6.39 3.81 5.89
CA GLN A 18 -6.04 4.48 7.16
C GLN A 18 -4.57 4.30 7.53
N ILE A 19 -3.96 3.18 7.12
CA ILE A 19 -2.55 2.87 7.37
C ILE A 19 -1.68 3.59 6.33
N THR A 20 -2.12 3.60 5.08
CA THR A 20 -1.41 4.14 3.92
C THR A 20 -2.27 5.16 3.15
N PRO A 21 -2.49 6.36 3.70
CA PRO A 21 -3.27 7.41 3.03
C PRO A 21 -2.56 7.99 1.80
N GLY A 22 -1.27 7.69 1.62
CA GLY A 22 -0.45 8.22 0.54
C GLY A 22 -0.08 9.70 0.71
N PHE A 23 0.36 10.32 -0.39
CA PHE A 23 0.69 11.75 -0.41
C PHE A 23 -0.56 12.61 -0.66
N ASN A 24 -1.38 12.22 -1.63
CA ASN A 24 -2.71 12.80 -1.91
C ASN A 24 -3.82 11.75 -1.73
N SER A 25 -3.63 10.59 -2.35
CA SER A 25 -4.49 9.41 -2.27
C SER A 25 -3.67 8.19 -2.67
N PRO A 26 -3.92 6.99 -2.12
CA PRO A 26 -3.35 5.76 -2.66
C PRO A 26 -3.90 5.50 -4.07
N THR A 27 -3.08 4.88 -4.91
CA THR A 27 -3.55 4.37 -6.21
C THR A 27 -4.12 2.98 -6.00
N VAL A 28 -5.39 2.77 -6.37
CA VAL A 28 -6.09 1.49 -6.23
C VAL A 28 -6.45 0.95 -7.61
N SER A 29 -5.99 -0.25 -7.92
CA SER A 29 -6.30 -0.97 -9.15
C SER A 29 -7.06 -2.26 -8.83
N ALA A 30 -8.15 -2.52 -9.56
CA ALA A 30 -8.83 -3.82 -9.47
C ALA A 30 -7.94 -4.93 -10.03
N LEU A 31 -7.89 -6.07 -9.36
CA LEU A 31 -7.27 -7.29 -9.90
C LEU A 31 -8.28 -8.06 -10.75
N GLU A 32 -7.82 -9.14 -11.39
CA GLU A 32 -8.69 -10.04 -12.17
C GLU A 32 -9.86 -10.58 -11.33
N SER A 33 -9.59 -10.91 -10.06
CA SER A 33 -10.64 -11.16 -9.09
C SER A 33 -11.22 -9.84 -8.57
N SER A 34 -12.53 -9.64 -8.75
CA SER A 34 -13.26 -8.44 -8.28
C SER A 34 -13.13 -8.20 -6.78
N GLU A 35 -12.90 -9.28 -6.02
CA GLU A 35 -12.76 -9.29 -4.56
C GLU A 35 -11.42 -8.71 -4.09
N TRP A 36 -10.46 -8.51 -5.00
CA TRP A 36 -9.12 -8.05 -4.65
C TRP A 36 -8.73 -6.76 -5.37
N CYS A 37 -7.90 -5.98 -4.69
CA CYS A 37 -7.32 -4.75 -5.20
C CYS A 37 -5.81 -4.76 -4.99
N ALA A 38 -5.07 -4.23 -5.96
CA ALA A 38 -3.69 -3.82 -5.77
C ALA A 38 -3.65 -2.35 -5.37
N VAL A 39 -2.88 -2.03 -4.35
CA VAL A 39 -2.71 -0.67 -3.85
C VAL A 39 -1.26 -0.27 -3.97
N ARG A 40 -1.01 0.94 -4.49
CA ARG A 40 0.32 1.54 -4.63
C ARG A 40 0.38 2.87 -3.90
N VAL A 41 1.39 3.05 -3.06
CA VAL A 41 1.45 4.19 -2.15
C VAL A 41 2.89 4.57 -1.76
N MET A 42 3.16 5.86 -1.68
CA MET A 42 4.44 6.36 -1.18
C MET A 42 4.44 6.40 0.35
N VAL A 43 5.45 5.78 0.97
CA VAL A 43 5.64 5.75 2.42
C VAL A 43 7.01 6.34 2.78
N LYS A 44 7.11 6.99 3.93
CA LYS A 44 8.40 7.48 4.44
C LYS A 44 9.30 6.28 4.72
N ARG A 45 10.56 6.34 4.27
CA ARG A 45 11.49 5.20 4.33
C ARG A 45 11.67 4.64 5.74
N LYS A 46 11.69 5.53 6.75
CA LYS A 46 11.79 5.15 8.17
C LYS A 46 10.58 4.38 8.71
N ASP A 47 9.42 4.51 8.07
CA ASP A 47 8.15 3.95 8.52
C ASP A 47 7.77 2.69 7.72
N VAL A 48 8.58 2.27 6.74
CA VAL A 48 8.26 1.16 5.81
C VAL A 48 7.99 -0.13 6.57
N ILE A 49 8.93 -0.60 7.40
CA ILE A 49 8.80 -1.88 8.11
C ILE A 49 7.54 -1.91 8.98
N ALA A 50 7.35 -0.89 9.83
CA ALA A 50 6.15 -0.77 10.67
C ALA A 50 4.85 -0.61 9.87
N THR A 51 4.91 -0.10 8.64
CA THR A 51 3.76 -0.01 7.75
C THR A 51 3.44 -1.36 7.12
N MET A 52 4.45 -2.13 6.72
CA MET A 52 4.28 -3.49 6.21
C MET A 52 3.63 -4.39 7.28
N GLU A 53 4.12 -4.38 8.52
CA GLU A 53 3.53 -5.15 9.63
C GLU A 53 2.05 -4.80 9.88
N ARG A 54 1.71 -3.50 9.83
CA ARG A 54 0.32 -3.05 9.97
C ARG A 54 -0.56 -3.45 8.80
N LEU A 55 -0.03 -3.46 7.58
CA LEU A 55 -0.75 -3.92 6.39
C LEU A 55 -0.98 -5.44 6.45
N GLU A 56 0.02 -6.21 6.89
CA GLU A 56 -0.13 -7.66 7.09
C GLU A 56 -1.21 -7.97 8.14
N SER A 57 -1.28 -7.21 9.23
CA SER A 57 -2.28 -7.45 10.28
C SER A 57 -3.72 -7.19 9.84
N VAL A 58 -3.94 -6.31 8.85
CA VAL A 58 -5.27 -6.12 8.21
C VAL A 58 -5.51 -7.10 7.05
N GLY A 59 -4.56 -7.99 6.75
CA GLY A 59 -4.69 -9.02 5.73
C GLY A 59 -4.26 -8.60 4.33
N ALA A 60 -3.39 -7.59 4.22
CA ALA A 60 -2.67 -7.35 2.97
C ALA A 60 -1.68 -8.49 2.71
N SER A 61 -1.46 -8.80 1.44
CA SER A 61 -0.59 -9.86 0.96
C SER A 61 0.30 -9.37 -0.19
N ALA A 62 1.37 -10.11 -0.46
CA ALA A 62 2.35 -9.78 -1.50
C ALA A 62 2.86 -8.32 -1.39
N ILE A 63 3.23 -7.90 -0.18
CA ILE A 63 3.70 -6.53 0.09
C ILE A 63 5.14 -6.38 -0.40
N LEU A 64 5.36 -5.41 -1.28
CA LEU A 64 6.62 -5.16 -1.95
C LEU A 64 7.08 -3.72 -1.71
N GLU A 65 8.36 -3.54 -1.37
CA GLU A 65 9.01 -2.24 -1.32
C GLU A 65 9.85 -2.01 -2.59
N THR A 66 9.64 -0.88 -3.26
CA THR A 66 10.52 -0.38 -4.31
C THR A 66 11.17 0.93 -3.87
N ALA A 67 12.50 0.98 -3.89
CA ALA A 67 13.25 2.20 -3.58
C ALA A 67 13.02 3.27 -4.66
N ILE A 68 12.71 4.49 -4.22
CA ILE A 68 12.55 5.63 -5.12
C ILE A 68 13.88 6.41 -5.17
N ASN A 69 14.52 6.44 -6.34
CA ASN A 69 15.78 7.18 -6.53
C ASN A 69 15.56 8.69 -6.70
N ASN A 70 14.45 9.09 -7.31
CA ASN A 70 14.10 10.48 -7.53
C ASN A 70 12.58 10.67 -7.54
N CYS A 71 12.10 11.78 -6.96
CA CYS A 71 10.71 12.15 -6.91
C CYS A 71 10.60 13.68 -6.93
N ARG A 72 9.55 14.21 -7.55
CA ARG A 72 9.12 15.61 -7.47
C ARG A 72 7.68 15.58 -6.97
N LEU A 73 7.42 16.35 -5.92
CA LEU A 73 6.13 16.41 -5.21
C LEU A 73 5.40 17.68 -5.61
#